data_AF-A0A6P4IJH4-F1
#
_entry.id   AF-A0A6P4IJH4-F1
#
_cell.length_a   1.000
_cell.length_b   1.000
_cell.length_c   1.000
_cell.angle_alpha   90.00
_cell.angle_beta   90.00
_cell.angle_gamma   90.00
#
_symmetry.space_group_name_H-M   'P 1'
#
loop_
_entity.id
_entity.type
_entity.pdbx_description
1 polymer ?
#
loop_
_entity_poly.entity_id
_entity_poly.type
_entity_poly.pdbx_seq_one_letter_code
_entity_poly.pdbx_strand_id
1 'polypeptide(L)'
;MTTGVLLLFGLAMISLSSATFDPSVICSLVVSGTKMNDPRACNAWIQCIDGQPVSGTCDAGLFYDRESEECLSSDSVKCLSSDPCAAVSNGFTEDPYSCNGYYYCQNGKGTHGVCNQGMNFNPGTEDCIRNFPCPKKMDPDSYCNILPDGVFIKDTTNCNGWQMCWDSQVINGTCPGTFYFSASTAKCDYPEDVECAATPVPDIASEGVCPDAGVFISDNKTCNGYYYCRAMESGEIALEHGECSNERFFVATDGGACVPRSKVKCEYDRCAGLGNSTIQLANESDDGCRGYAICQDGVTIGQGTCPQDEYFDELTQRCTAEAVSFPACEISEATTIEQRTAVSDDSTTTRSVS
;
A
#
# COMPACT_ATOMS: atom_id res chain seq x y z
N MET A 1 46.66 8.31 -41.50
CA MET A 1 46.61 7.45 -40.30
C MET A 1 45.64 8.10 -39.32
N THR A 2 44.38 7.71 -39.36
CA THR A 2 43.31 8.26 -38.51
C THR A 2 43.05 7.29 -37.37
N THR A 3 43.40 7.70 -36.15
CA THR A 3 43.15 6.98 -34.89
C THR A 3 41.69 7.20 -34.47
N GLY A 4 40.90 6.13 -34.45
CA GLY A 4 39.56 6.11 -33.85
C GLY A 4 39.63 5.72 -32.38
N VAL A 5 38.99 6.51 -31.51
CA VAL A 5 38.83 6.21 -30.08
C VAL A 5 37.50 5.48 -29.90
N LEU A 6 37.56 4.22 -29.45
CA LEU A 6 36.38 3.47 -29.00
C LEU A 6 36.06 3.86 -27.55
N LEU A 7 34.87 4.42 -27.33
CA LEU A 7 34.28 4.63 -26.01
C LEU A 7 33.43 3.40 -25.64
N LEU A 8 33.90 2.61 -24.67
CA LEU A 8 33.14 1.53 -24.04
C LEU A 8 32.26 2.13 -22.94
N PHE A 9 30.94 2.20 -23.16
CA PHE A 9 29.98 2.47 -22.09
C PHE A 9 29.82 1.20 -21.25
N GLY A 10 30.38 1.22 -20.04
CA GLY A 10 30.11 0.20 -19.03
C GLY A 10 28.66 0.32 -18.57
N LEU A 11 27.85 -0.70 -18.85
CA LEU A 11 26.54 -0.86 -18.24
C LEU A 11 26.75 -1.14 -16.74
N ALA A 12 26.54 -0.11 -15.91
CA ALA A 12 26.41 -0.29 -14.47
C ALA A 12 25.12 -1.07 -14.23
N MET A 13 25.27 -2.33 -13.82
CA MET A 13 24.17 -3.14 -13.30
C MET A 13 23.70 -2.48 -12.01
N ILE A 14 22.59 -1.74 -12.08
CA ILE A 14 21.88 -1.27 -10.90
C ILE A 14 21.32 -2.54 -10.24
N SER A 15 21.92 -2.93 -9.12
CA SER A 15 21.40 -3.99 -8.27
C SER A 15 20.04 -3.54 -7.74
N LEU A 16 18.97 -4.10 -8.31
CA LEU A 16 17.64 -4.05 -7.71
C LEU A 16 17.75 -4.77 -6.36
N SER A 17 17.82 -4.00 -5.28
CA SER A 17 17.71 -4.48 -3.92
C SER A 17 16.29 -4.99 -3.72
N SER A 18 16.10 -6.30 -3.88
CA SER A 18 14.93 -7.00 -3.35
C SER A 18 14.82 -6.67 -1.87
N ALA A 19 13.69 -6.10 -1.45
CA ALA A 19 13.43 -5.79 -0.05
C ALA A 19 13.59 -7.07 0.79
N THR A 20 14.63 -7.14 1.60
CA THR A 20 14.90 -8.25 2.50
C THR A 20 14.26 -7.96 3.84
N PHE A 21 13.61 -8.95 4.44
CA PHE A 21 13.09 -8.87 5.80
C PHE A 21 14.20 -8.45 6.80
N ASP A 22 13.97 -7.35 7.52
CA ASP A 22 14.84 -6.85 8.60
C ASP A 22 14.20 -7.14 9.97
N PRO A 23 14.74 -8.11 10.74
CA PRO A 23 14.18 -8.49 12.03
C PRO A 23 14.37 -7.42 13.12
N SER A 24 15.25 -6.45 12.92
CA SER A 24 15.47 -5.36 13.87
C SER A 24 14.25 -4.45 13.99
N VAL A 25 13.50 -4.30 12.89
CA VAL A 25 12.27 -3.51 12.85
C VAL A 25 11.21 -4.16 13.73
N ILE A 26 10.92 -5.45 13.54
CA ILE A 26 9.88 -6.11 14.35
C ILE A 26 10.29 -6.22 15.82
N CYS A 27 11.58 -6.44 16.11
CA CYS A 27 12.05 -6.52 17.49
C CYS A 27 11.95 -5.21 18.27
N SER A 28 11.89 -4.04 17.62
CA SER A 28 11.62 -2.77 18.29
C SER A 28 10.13 -2.55 18.63
N LEU A 29 9.24 -3.35 18.05
CA LEU A 29 7.78 -3.21 18.17
C LEU A 29 7.16 -4.20 19.16
N VAL A 30 7.91 -5.19 19.63
CA VAL A 30 7.42 -6.25 20.53
C VAL A 30 8.19 -6.27 21.83
N VAL A 31 7.67 -7.00 22.82
CA VAL A 31 8.30 -7.13 24.15
C VAL A 31 9.56 -8.00 24.09
N SER A 32 10.54 -7.67 24.95
CA SER A 32 11.76 -8.49 25.11
C SER A 32 11.37 -9.92 25.52
N GLY A 33 11.97 -10.90 24.86
CA GLY A 33 11.68 -12.32 25.00
C GLY A 33 10.78 -12.88 23.90
N THR A 34 10.03 -12.07 23.14
CA THR A 34 9.15 -12.54 22.06
C THR A 34 9.92 -13.38 21.06
N LYS A 35 9.42 -14.60 20.82
CA LYS A 35 9.99 -15.55 19.86
C LYS A 35 9.00 -15.80 18.73
N MET A 36 9.50 -15.85 17.49
CA MET A 36 8.69 -15.85 16.28
C MET A 36 9.31 -16.72 15.20
N ASN A 37 8.53 -17.10 14.19
CA ASN A 37 9.06 -17.75 12.99
C ASN A 37 9.96 -16.76 12.22
N ASP A 38 11.08 -17.25 11.68
CA ASP A 38 11.78 -16.49 10.64
C ASP A 38 11.01 -16.66 9.33
N PRO A 39 10.47 -15.58 8.72
CA PRO A 39 9.70 -15.69 7.49
C PRO A 39 10.54 -16.26 6.34
N ARG A 40 11.87 -16.27 6.42
CA ARG A 40 12.76 -16.75 5.35
C ARG A 40 13.00 -18.26 5.40
N ALA A 41 12.69 -18.94 6.50
CA ALA A 41 12.93 -20.38 6.61
C ALA A 41 12.05 -21.07 7.66
N CYS A 42 11.42 -22.18 7.27
CA CYS A 42 10.51 -22.97 8.12
C CYS A 42 11.15 -23.55 9.39
N ASN A 43 12.46 -23.86 9.33
CA ASN A 43 13.20 -24.42 10.44
C ASN A 43 13.92 -23.35 11.26
N ALA A 44 13.67 -22.06 11.03
CA ALA A 44 14.36 -20.97 11.70
C ALA A 44 13.39 -20.12 12.54
N TRP A 45 13.95 -19.54 13.58
CA TRP A 45 13.24 -18.68 14.51
C TRP A 45 14.08 -17.46 14.88
N ILE A 46 13.38 -16.44 15.34
CA ILE A 46 13.98 -15.20 15.84
C ILE A 46 13.42 -14.95 17.23
N GLN A 47 14.30 -14.61 18.17
CA GLN A 47 13.94 -14.13 19.49
C GLN A 47 14.40 -12.68 19.65
N CYS A 48 13.49 -11.80 20.03
CA CYS A 48 13.80 -10.40 20.28
C CYS A 48 14.29 -10.24 21.72
N ILE A 49 15.54 -9.84 21.91
CA ILE A 49 16.13 -9.58 23.22
C ILE A 49 16.52 -8.11 23.25
N ASP A 50 15.85 -7.33 24.10
CA ASP A 50 16.08 -5.90 24.29
C ASP A 50 16.12 -5.11 22.97
N GLY A 51 15.12 -5.38 22.12
CA GLY A 51 14.98 -4.75 20.81
C GLY A 51 15.90 -5.31 19.71
N GLN A 52 16.77 -6.26 20.04
CA GLN A 52 17.73 -6.85 19.09
C GLN A 52 17.35 -8.29 18.73
N PRO A 53 17.49 -8.68 17.45
CA PRO A 53 17.16 -10.03 17.02
C PRO A 53 18.27 -11.04 17.34
N VAL A 54 17.88 -12.17 17.91
CA VAL A 54 18.72 -13.36 18.09
C VAL A 54 18.11 -14.49 17.25
N SER A 55 18.85 -14.98 16.27
CA SER A 55 18.38 -16.05 15.38
C SER A 55 18.79 -17.44 15.87
N GLY A 56 17.99 -18.44 15.54
CA GLY A 56 18.34 -19.85 15.70
C GLY A 56 17.64 -20.74 14.70
N THR A 57 18.02 -22.01 14.70
CA THR A 57 17.50 -23.03 13.77
C THR A 57 17.19 -24.32 14.50
N CYS A 58 16.14 -25.00 14.06
CA CYS A 58 15.80 -26.36 14.44
C CYS A 58 16.69 -27.38 13.71
N ASP A 59 16.80 -28.57 14.31
CA ASP A 59 17.50 -29.71 13.70
C ASP A 59 16.82 -30.19 12.41
N ALA A 60 17.54 -30.99 11.64
CA ALA A 60 17.05 -31.53 10.36
C ALA A 60 15.72 -32.29 10.53
N GLY A 61 14.75 -31.97 9.67
CA GLY A 61 13.41 -32.57 9.68
C GLY A 61 12.41 -31.90 10.64
N LEU A 62 12.84 -30.86 11.37
CA LEU A 62 11.99 -30.11 12.29
C LEU A 62 11.68 -28.70 11.77
N PHE A 63 10.47 -28.23 12.02
CA PHE A 63 10.05 -26.85 11.82
C PHE A 63 9.82 -26.17 13.16
N TYR A 64 10.06 -24.87 13.20
CA TYR A 64 9.76 -24.08 14.40
C TYR A 64 8.26 -23.77 14.44
N ASP A 65 7.64 -24.09 15.56
CA ASP A 65 6.25 -23.73 15.85
C ASP A 65 6.23 -22.59 16.84
N ARG A 66 5.83 -21.40 16.38
CA ARG A 66 5.75 -20.21 17.23
C ARG A 66 4.75 -20.34 18.38
N GLU A 67 3.67 -21.11 18.23
CA GLU A 67 2.60 -21.18 19.25
C GLU A 67 3.03 -22.00 20.47
N SER A 68 3.75 -23.11 20.25
CA SER A 68 4.38 -23.89 21.33
C SER A 68 5.79 -23.42 21.69
N GLU A 69 6.40 -22.59 20.85
CA GLU A 69 7.82 -22.18 20.90
C GLU A 69 8.84 -23.35 20.77
N GLU A 70 8.41 -24.47 20.20
CA GLU A 70 9.19 -25.71 20.06
C GLU A 70 9.57 -26.00 18.60
N CYS A 71 10.61 -26.82 18.43
CA CYS A 71 10.93 -27.44 17.15
C CYS A 71 10.19 -28.76 17.04
N LEU A 72 9.15 -28.79 16.20
CA LEU A 72 8.29 -29.96 16.01
C LEU A 72 8.58 -30.65 14.68
N SER A 73 8.09 -31.88 14.52
CA SER A 73 8.21 -32.58 13.24
C SER A 73 7.64 -31.74 12.11
N SER A 74 8.36 -31.62 10.99
CA SER A 74 7.90 -30.89 9.80
C SER A 74 6.55 -31.37 9.26
N ASP A 75 6.17 -32.63 9.51
CA ASP A 75 4.87 -33.19 9.14
C ASP A 75 3.71 -32.73 10.05
N SER A 76 4.01 -32.19 11.23
CA SER A 76 3.02 -31.82 12.25
C SER A 76 2.68 -30.34 12.29
N VAL A 77 3.47 -29.50 11.62
CA VAL A 77 3.34 -28.04 11.65
C VAL A 77 3.41 -27.49 10.24
N LYS A 78 2.50 -26.57 9.93
CA LYS A 78 2.49 -25.90 8.62
C LYS A 78 3.67 -24.93 8.55
N CYS A 79 4.48 -25.02 7.49
CA CYS A 79 5.47 -23.99 7.22
C CYS A 79 4.77 -22.67 6.80
N LEU A 80 5.05 -21.60 7.54
CA LEU A 80 4.64 -20.23 7.23
C LEU A 80 5.89 -19.43 6.88
N SER A 81 6.25 -19.42 5.60
CA SER A 81 7.46 -18.75 5.09
C SER A 81 7.16 -18.03 3.79
N SER A 82 7.83 -16.90 3.57
CA SER A 82 7.88 -16.20 2.28
C SER A 82 8.73 -16.92 1.25
N ASP A 83 9.56 -17.90 1.67
CA ASP A 83 10.24 -18.85 0.79
C ASP A 83 9.64 -20.26 0.96
N PRO A 84 8.59 -20.60 0.19
CA PRO A 84 7.91 -21.88 0.32
C PRO A 84 8.78 -23.08 -0.09
N CYS A 85 9.90 -22.86 -0.79
CA CYS A 85 10.85 -23.94 -1.10
C CYS A 85 11.78 -24.28 0.07
N ALA A 86 11.75 -23.52 1.17
CA ALA A 86 12.39 -23.91 2.42
C ALA A 86 11.79 -25.21 3.00
N ALA A 87 10.51 -25.51 2.73
CA ALA A 87 9.86 -26.76 3.13
C ALA A 87 10.00 -27.90 2.11
N VAL A 88 10.28 -27.57 0.84
CA VAL A 88 10.21 -28.52 -0.28
C VAL A 88 11.53 -28.49 -1.06
N SER A 89 12.34 -29.53 -0.88
CA SER A 89 13.65 -29.59 -1.55
C SER A 89 13.54 -29.72 -3.06
N ASN A 90 12.62 -30.54 -3.57
CA ASN A 90 12.40 -30.73 -5.01
C ASN A 90 10.91 -30.95 -5.28
N GLY A 91 10.37 -30.37 -6.36
CA GLY A 91 8.97 -30.54 -6.77
C GLY A 91 8.25 -29.21 -6.93
N PHE A 92 6.93 -29.22 -6.80
CA PHE A 92 6.12 -28.00 -6.83
C PHE A 92 5.45 -27.75 -5.48
N THR A 93 5.35 -26.48 -5.10
CA THR A 93 4.62 -26.06 -3.92
C THR A 93 3.74 -24.85 -4.23
N GLU A 94 2.68 -24.68 -3.45
CA GLU A 94 1.78 -23.54 -3.61
C GLU A 94 2.47 -22.22 -3.26
N ASP A 95 2.05 -21.14 -3.93
CA ASP A 95 2.37 -19.79 -3.47
C ASP A 95 1.55 -19.48 -2.21
N PRO A 96 2.18 -19.08 -1.09
CA PRO A 96 1.48 -18.79 0.16
C PRO A 96 0.59 -17.54 0.08
N TYR A 97 0.84 -16.63 -0.86
CA TYR A 97 0.14 -15.36 -1.04
C TYR A 97 -0.81 -15.35 -2.24
N SER A 98 -0.65 -16.31 -3.16
CA SER A 98 -1.44 -16.38 -4.40
C SER A 98 -2.05 -17.76 -4.66
N CYS A 99 -3.30 -17.80 -5.10
CA CYS A 99 -3.96 -19.04 -5.51
C CYS A 99 -3.60 -19.48 -6.93
N ASN A 100 -3.23 -18.54 -7.80
CA ASN A 100 -2.77 -18.85 -9.16
C ASN A 100 -1.24 -18.92 -9.25
N GLY A 101 -0.50 -18.62 -8.18
CA GLY A 101 0.95 -18.78 -8.10
C GLY A 101 1.38 -20.16 -7.58
N TYR A 102 2.57 -20.58 -7.97
CA TYR A 102 3.26 -21.76 -7.44
C TYR A 102 4.77 -21.56 -7.52
N TYR A 103 5.52 -22.41 -6.84
CA TYR A 103 6.98 -22.45 -6.95
C TYR A 103 7.44 -23.82 -7.43
N TYR A 104 8.33 -23.82 -8.42
CA TYR A 104 9.13 -24.99 -8.76
C TYR A 104 10.42 -24.97 -7.93
N CYS A 105 10.55 -25.93 -7.02
CA CYS A 105 11.67 -26.05 -6.11
C CYS A 105 12.71 -27.02 -6.68
N GLN A 106 13.98 -26.61 -6.66
CA GLN A 106 15.12 -27.47 -6.97
C GLN A 106 16.25 -27.23 -5.97
N ASN A 107 16.61 -28.27 -5.21
CA ASN A 107 17.53 -28.18 -4.07
C ASN A 107 17.17 -27.04 -3.09
N GLY A 108 15.89 -26.88 -2.79
CA GLY A 108 15.36 -25.86 -1.89
C GLY A 108 15.31 -24.44 -2.48
N LYS A 109 15.68 -24.26 -3.75
CA LYS A 109 15.57 -22.97 -4.44
C LYS A 109 14.34 -22.93 -5.33
N GLY A 110 13.48 -21.95 -5.10
CA GLY A 110 12.25 -21.76 -5.86
C GLY A 110 12.40 -20.88 -7.08
N THR A 111 11.74 -21.26 -8.17
CA THR A 111 11.38 -20.36 -9.26
C THR A 111 9.87 -20.17 -9.26
N HIS A 112 9.41 -18.92 -9.19
CA HIS A 112 7.99 -18.61 -9.21
C HIS A 112 7.37 -18.90 -10.58
N GLY A 113 6.20 -19.53 -10.56
CA GLY A 113 5.38 -19.81 -11.73
C GLY A 113 3.96 -19.35 -11.47
N VAL A 114 3.23 -19.10 -12.57
CA VAL A 114 1.85 -18.60 -12.52
C VAL A 114 0.99 -19.45 -13.43
N CYS A 115 -0.14 -19.92 -12.91
CA CYS A 115 -1.18 -20.59 -13.68
C CYS A 115 -1.84 -19.64 -14.67
N ASN A 116 -2.30 -20.18 -15.80
CA ASN A 116 -3.06 -19.42 -16.78
C ASN A 116 -4.34 -18.82 -16.16
N GLN A 117 -4.85 -17.75 -16.78
CA GLN A 117 -6.03 -17.03 -16.29
C GLN A 117 -7.22 -17.97 -16.01
N GLY A 118 -7.78 -17.87 -14.80
CA GLY A 118 -8.92 -18.69 -14.35
C GLY A 118 -8.55 -20.08 -13.83
N MET A 119 -7.27 -20.36 -13.62
CA MET A 119 -6.77 -21.61 -13.04
C MET A 119 -6.02 -21.32 -11.73
N ASN A 120 -6.20 -22.19 -10.75
CA ASN A 120 -5.49 -22.14 -9.47
C ASN A 120 -4.59 -23.37 -9.35
N PHE A 121 -3.46 -23.22 -8.68
CA PHE A 121 -2.53 -24.31 -8.46
C PHE A 121 -3.09 -25.28 -7.41
N ASN A 122 -3.09 -26.57 -7.73
CA ASN A 122 -3.44 -27.63 -6.79
C ASN A 122 -2.16 -28.36 -6.35
N PRO A 123 -1.70 -28.17 -5.09
CA PRO A 123 -0.48 -28.81 -4.60
C PRO A 123 -0.60 -30.34 -4.49
N GLY A 124 -1.81 -30.89 -4.40
CA GLY A 124 -2.02 -32.35 -4.32
C GLY A 124 -1.85 -33.06 -5.66
N THR A 125 -2.05 -32.37 -6.78
CA THR A 125 -1.83 -32.90 -8.14
C THR A 125 -0.62 -32.28 -8.84
N GLU A 126 -0.01 -31.26 -8.23
CA GLU A 126 1.05 -30.42 -8.81
C GLU A 126 0.66 -29.81 -10.18
N ASP A 127 -0.61 -29.41 -10.35
CA ASP A 127 -1.14 -28.93 -11.62
C ASP A 127 -2.07 -27.72 -11.46
N CYS A 128 -2.19 -26.92 -12.51
CA CYS A 128 -3.13 -25.80 -12.59
C CYS A 128 -4.51 -26.32 -12.98
N ILE A 129 -5.48 -26.19 -12.08
CA ILE A 129 -6.83 -26.70 -12.29
C ILE A 129 -7.81 -25.53 -12.35
N ARG A 130 -8.66 -25.54 -13.38
CA ARG A 130 -9.73 -24.54 -13.53
C ARG A 130 -10.70 -24.63 -12.36
N ASN A 131 -11.01 -23.49 -11.75
CA ASN A 131 -11.91 -23.39 -10.59
C ASN A 131 -11.48 -24.25 -9.38
N PHE A 132 -10.20 -24.61 -9.24
CA PHE A 132 -9.73 -25.23 -8.00
C PHE A 132 -9.94 -24.26 -6.83
N PRO A 133 -10.52 -24.71 -5.70
CA PRO A 133 -10.80 -23.82 -4.57
C PRO A 133 -9.55 -23.06 -4.14
N CYS A 134 -9.73 -21.78 -3.86
CA CYS A 134 -8.68 -20.92 -3.32
C CYS A 134 -8.82 -20.92 -1.79
N PRO A 135 -8.08 -21.75 -1.05
CA PRO A 135 -8.07 -21.67 0.41
C PRO A 135 -7.51 -20.31 0.85
N LYS A 136 -7.83 -19.90 2.08
CA LYS A 136 -7.34 -18.63 2.66
C LYS A 136 -5.81 -18.56 2.54
N LYS A 137 -5.32 -17.54 1.83
CA LYS A 137 -3.90 -17.26 1.65
C LYS A 137 -3.37 -16.36 2.76
N MET A 138 -2.05 -16.38 2.95
CA MET A 138 -1.38 -15.48 3.86
C MET A 138 -1.52 -14.06 3.33
N ASP A 139 -1.69 -13.10 4.23
CA ASP A 139 -1.58 -11.68 3.91
C ASP A 139 -0.09 -11.31 4.01
N PRO A 140 0.61 -10.92 2.93
CA PRO A 140 2.05 -10.73 2.93
C PRO A 140 2.55 -9.75 4.00
N ASP A 141 1.74 -8.76 4.37
CA ASP A 141 2.13 -7.71 5.32
C ASP A 141 1.66 -8.01 6.75
N SER A 142 0.97 -9.14 6.97
CA SER A 142 0.47 -9.50 8.30
C SER A 142 1.57 -10.05 9.21
N TYR A 143 1.76 -9.38 10.35
CA TYR A 143 2.62 -9.85 11.43
C TYR A 143 2.21 -11.22 11.99
N CYS A 144 0.93 -11.59 11.85
CA CYS A 144 0.40 -12.88 12.32
C CYS A 144 0.83 -14.06 11.45
N ASN A 145 1.63 -13.82 10.41
CA ASN A 145 2.36 -14.86 9.71
C ASN A 145 3.57 -15.37 10.49
N ILE A 146 4.12 -14.56 11.41
CA ILE A 146 5.36 -14.89 12.13
C ILE A 146 5.22 -14.86 13.65
N LEU A 147 4.36 -14.00 14.19
CA LEU A 147 4.14 -13.85 15.63
C LEU A 147 3.09 -14.85 16.16
N PRO A 148 3.30 -15.40 17.37
CA PRO A 148 2.30 -16.23 18.03
C PRO A 148 1.12 -15.43 18.56
N ASP A 149 0.04 -16.14 18.89
CA ASP A 149 -1.16 -15.53 19.44
C ASP A 149 -0.89 -14.85 20.79
N GLY A 150 -1.53 -13.70 21.01
CA GLY A 150 -1.42 -12.93 22.25
C GLY A 150 -0.21 -11.99 22.34
N VAL A 151 0.69 -11.99 21.36
CA VAL A 151 1.77 -11.01 21.30
C VAL A 151 1.23 -9.64 20.87
N PHE A 152 1.47 -8.63 21.68
CA PHE A 152 1.19 -7.25 21.34
C PHE A 152 2.33 -6.62 20.54
N ILE A 153 1.94 -5.81 19.57
CA ILE A 153 2.81 -5.12 18.62
C ILE A 153 2.49 -3.63 18.71
N LYS A 154 3.50 -2.79 18.87
CA LYS A 154 3.33 -1.35 18.87
C LYS A 154 2.97 -0.85 17.47
N ASP A 155 1.94 -0.02 17.39
CA ASP A 155 1.62 0.69 16.15
C ASP A 155 2.69 1.76 15.89
N THR A 156 3.31 1.72 14.71
CA THR A 156 4.37 2.65 14.32
C THR A 156 3.86 4.03 13.94
N THR A 157 2.56 4.13 13.66
CA THR A 157 1.89 5.36 13.21
C THR A 157 1.02 5.99 14.31
N ASN A 158 0.76 5.28 15.40
CA ASN A 158 -0.06 5.74 16.51
C ASN A 158 0.53 5.33 17.87
N CYS A 159 1.05 6.29 18.64
CA CYS A 159 1.60 6.05 19.98
C CYS A 159 0.62 5.36 20.94
N ASN A 160 -0.67 5.62 20.79
CA ASN A 160 -1.74 5.06 21.62
C ASN A 160 -2.24 3.71 21.07
N GLY A 161 -1.84 3.36 19.85
CA GLY A 161 -2.27 2.16 19.15
C GLY A 161 -1.40 0.94 19.45
N TRP A 162 -2.03 -0.22 19.43
CA TRP A 162 -1.38 -1.52 19.46
C TRP A 162 -2.13 -2.50 18.57
N GLN A 163 -1.44 -3.56 18.18
CA GLN A 163 -1.98 -4.68 17.44
C GLN A 163 -1.69 -5.97 18.19
N MET A 164 -2.49 -7.01 17.97
CA MET A 164 -2.28 -8.33 18.55
C MET A 164 -2.75 -9.40 17.57
N CYS A 165 -2.03 -10.52 17.52
CA CYS A 165 -2.44 -11.68 16.76
C CYS A 165 -3.37 -12.58 17.58
N TRP A 166 -4.46 -13.02 16.96
CA TRP A 166 -5.35 -14.04 17.51
C TRP A 166 -5.97 -14.86 16.37
N ASP A 167 -5.78 -16.17 16.37
CA ASP A 167 -6.27 -17.09 15.34
C ASP A 167 -5.89 -16.62 13.91
N SER A 168 -4.61 -16.24 13.76
CA SER A 168 -4.05 -15.68 12.50
C SER A 168 -4.74 -14.40 11.98
N GLN A 169 -5.43 -13.65 12.85
CA GLN A 169 -6.02 -12.35 12.53
C GLN A 169 -5.38 -11.25 13.35
N VAL A 170 -5.13 -10.11 12.72
CA VAL A 170 -4.68 -8.90 13.40
C VAL A 170 -5.88 -8.24 14.07
N ILE A 171 -5.82 -8.12 15.39
CA ILE A 171 -6.74 -7.33 16.20
C ILE A 171 -6.05 -6.02 16.51
N ASN A 172 -6.68 -4.90 16.14
CA ASN A 172 -6.21 -3.56 16.49
C ASN A 172 -6.88 -3.09 17.79
N GLY A 173 -6.16 -2.31 18.57
CA GLY A 173 -6.68 -1.69 19.78
C GLY A 173 -5.93 -0.43 20.16
N THR A 174 -6.43 0.23 21.19
CA THR A 174 -5.85 1.45 21.72
C THR A 174 -5.69 1.37 23.23
N CYS A 175 -4.75 2.14 23.75
CA CYS A 175 -4.60 2.34 25.18
C CYS A 175 -5.72 3.23 25.73
N PRO A 176 -6.17 3.02 26.98
CA PRO A 176 -7.18 3.88 27.59
C PRO A 176 -6.74 5.35 27.58
N GLY A 177 -7.66 6.28 27.33
CA GLY A 177 -7.38 7.71 27.43
C GLY A 177 -6.18 8.15 26.58
N THR A 178 -5.22 8.83 27.23
CA THR A 178 -4.02 9.40 26.59
C THR A 178 -2.75 8.57 26.79
N PHE A 179 -2.85 7.37 27.38
CA PHE A 179 -1.69 6.50 27.61
C PHE A 179 -1.07 6.04 26.27
N TYR A 180 0.25 5.85 26.24
CA TYR A 180 0.96 5.33 25.08
C TYR A 180 1.24 3.85 25.24
N PHE A 181 1.22 3.11 24.15
CA PHE A 181 1.59 1.71 24.16
C PHE A 181 3.11 1.55 24.18
N SER A 182 3.62 0.94 25.23
CA SER A 182 5.02 0.61 25.41
C SER A 182 5.30 -0.80 24.89
N ALA A 183 6.07 -0.89 23.79
CA ALA A 183 6.53 -2.17 23.24
C ALA A 183 7.36 -2.97 24.27
N SER A 184 8.22 -2.29 25.02
CA SER A 184 9.16 -2.92 25.95
C SER A 184 8.48 -3.58 27.16
N THR A 185 7.27 -3.16 27.51
CA THR A 185 6.48 -3.74 28.61
C THR A 185 5.20 -4.42 28.17
N ALA A 186 4.85 -4.33 26.88
CA ALA A 186 3.56 -4.72 26.29
C ALA A 186 2.35 -4.16 27.04
N LYS A 187 2.44 -2.91 27.51
CA LYS A 187 1.40 -2.26 28.32
C LYS A 187 1.22 -0.80 27.93
N CYS A 188 0.07 -0.27 28.31
CA CYS A 188 -0.20 1.15 28.29
C CYS A 188 0.56 1.82 29.45
N ASP A 189 1.34 2.84 29.12
CA ASP A 189 2.16 3.59 30.06
C ASP A 189 2.03 5.09 29.80
N TYR A 190 2.52 5.89 30.74
CA TYR A 190 2.47 7.33 30.63
C TYR A 190 3.26 7.82 29.40
N PRO A 191 2.76 8.82 28.65
CA PRO A 191 3.43 9.34 27.46
C PRO A 191 4.90 9.73 27.66
N GLU A 192 5.24 10.28 28.84
CA GLU A 192 6.60 10.64 29.22
C GLU A 192 7.57 9.46 29.39
N ASP A 193 7.04 8.26 29.62
CA ASP A 193 7.82 7.03 29.87
C ASP A 193 7.93 6.13 28.63
N VAL A 194 7.27 6.51 27.53
CA VAL A 194 7.29 5.75 26.27
C VAL A 194 7.97 6.57 25.18
N GLU A 195 9.09 6.07 24.66
CA GLU A 195 9.68 6.63 23.45
C GLU A 195 8.70 6.47 22.29
N CYS A 196 8.02 7.56 21.95
CA CYS A 196 7.17 7.61 20.79
C CYS A 196 7.79 8.52 19.73
N ALA A 197 8.38 7.87 18.73
CA ALA A 197 8.71 8.49 17.45
C ALA A 197 7.54 8.34 16.47
N ALA A 198 6.28 8.32 16.95
CA ALA A 198 5.20 8.59 16.02
C ALA A 198 5.50 9.96 15.42
N THR A 199 5.33 10.02 14.12
CA THR A 199 5.26 11.20 13.26
C THR A 199 5.04 12.53 14.01
N PRO A 200 5.73 13.61 13.57
CA PRO A 200 6.00 14.85 14.29
C PRO A 200 4.79 15.40 15.05
N VAL A 201 5.07 16.14 16.13
CA VAL A 201 4.08 16.93 16.90
C VAL A 201 3.00 17.41 15.93
N PRO A 202 1.73 17.06 16.16
CA PRO A 202 0.66 17.38 15.21
C PRO A 202 0.70 18.88 14.94
N ASP A 203 0.65 19.25 13.67
CA ASP A 203 0.64 20.65 13.28
C ASP A 203 -0.54 21.32 13.99
N ILE A 204 -0.22 22.32 14.81
CA ILE A 204 -1.26 23.14 15.43
C ILE A 204 -1.88 23.95 14.32
N ALA A 205 -3.20 23.83 14.16
CA ALA A 205 -3.92 24.56 13.13
C ALA A 205 -3.69 26.05 13.34
N SER A 206 -3.14 26.74 12.33
CA SER A 206 -3.13 28.19 12.34
C SER A 206 -4.56 28.71 12.35
N GLU A 207 -4.76 29.91 12.92
CA GLU A 207 -6.07 30.55 12.99
C GLU A 207 -6.76 30.58 11.61
N GLY A 208 -7.97 30.03 11.53
CA GLY A 208 -8.77 29.95 10.31
C GLY A 208 -8.61 28.67 9.46
N VAL A 209 -7.68 27.78 9.78
CA VAL A 209 -7.56 26.47 9.09
C VAL A 209 -8.65 25.50 9.55
N CYS A 210 -8.80 25.36 10.87
CA CYS A 210 -9.90 24.61 11.47
C CYS A 210 -10.99 25.58 11.89
N PRO A 211 -12.22 25.49 11.32
CA PRO A 211 -13.33 26.32 11.75
C PRO A 211 -13.79 25.95 13.16
N ASP A 212 -13.82 24.65 13.47
CA ASP A 212 -14.26 24.10 14.75
C ASP A 212 -13.53 22.78 15.06
N ALA A 213 -13.57 22.36 16.31
CA ALA A 213 -13.16 21.00 16.67
C ALA A 213 -14.22 19.97 16.20
N GLY A 214 -13.76 18.78 15.81
CA GLY A 214 -14.60 17.69 15.34
C GLY A 214 -14.94 17.73 13.85
N VAL A 215 -14.42 18.70 13.09
CA VAL A 215 -14.64 18.78 11.64
C VAL A 215 -13.51 18.11 10.86
N PHE A 216 -13.82 17.72 9.62
CA PHE A 216 -12.84 17.26 8.65
C PHE A 216 -12.65 18.31 7.56
N ILE A 217 -11.40 18.60 7.22
CA ILE A 217 -11.01 19.56 6.19
C ILE A 217 -10.07 18.89 5.19
N SER A 218 -9.99 19.41 3.96
CA SER A 218 -8.99 18.93 3.00
C SER A 218 -7.58 19.24 3.47
N ASP A 219 -6.61 18.39 3.12
CA ASP A 219 -5.18 18.67 3.37
C ASP A 219 -4.59 19.76 2.44
N ASN A 220 -5.37 20.20 1.45
CA ASN A 220 -5.01 21.20 0.45
C ASN A 220 -3.71 20.88 -0.31
N LYS A 221 -3.40 19.59 -0.47
CA LYS A 221 -2.20 19.10 -1.18
C LYS A 221 -2.52 17.91 -2.08
N THR A 222 -3.43 17.05 -1.64
CA THR A 222 -3.76 15.80 -2.33
C THR A 222 -5.27 15.64 -2.46
N CYS A 223 -5.70 14.82 -3.42
CA CYS A 223 -7.13 14.55 -3.61
C CYS A 223 -7.71 13.59 -2.55
N ASN A 224 -6.87 12.72 -1.97
CA ASN A 224 -7.29 11.71 -1.00
C ASN A 224 -7.00 12.12 0.45
N GLY A 225 -6.15 13.12 0.70
CA GLY A 225 -5.76 13.54 2.03
C GLY A 225 -6.73 14.54 2.68
N TYR A 226 -6.81 14.45 4.01
CA TYR A 226 -7.63 15.31 4.85
C TYR A 226 -6.99 15.51 6.21
N TYR A 227 -7.50 16.49 6.96
CA TYR A 227 -7.21 16.66 8.37
C TYR A 227 -8.50 16.52 9.19
N TYR A 228 -8.41 15.83 10.33
CA TYR A 228 -9.39 15.92 11.40
C TYR A 228 -8.95 16.97 12.41
N CYS A 229 -9.81 17.94 12.68
CA CYS A 229 -9.56 19.04 13.60
C CYS A 229 -9.85 18.60 15.03
N ARG A 230 -8.84 18.16 15.78
CA ARG A 230 -9.01 17.64 17.14
C ARG A 230 -8.77 18.73 18.19
N ALA A 231 -9.74 18.94 19.08
CA ALA A 231 -9.54 19.81 20.25
C ALA A 231 -8.50 19.20 21.22
N MET A 232 -7.60 20.04 21.71
CA MET A 232 -6.64 19.70 22.77
C MET A 232 -7.06 20.29 24.12
N GLU A 233 -6.52 19.74 25.21
CA GLU A 233 -6.76 20.25 26.57
C GLU A 233 -6.26 21.68 26.77
N SER A 234 -5.27 22.13 25.98
CA SER A 234 -4.77 23.51 25.97
C SER A 234 -5.76 24.53 25.39
N GLY A 235 -6.85 24.06 24.75
CA GLY A 235 -7.78 24.89 23.98
C GLY A 235 -7.35 25.14 22.53
N GLU A 236 -6.19 24.63 22.11
CA GLU A 236 -5.74 24.64 20.72
C GLU A 236 -6.37 23.50 19.92
N ILE A 237 -6.36 23.63 18.58
CA ILE A 237 -6.82 22.59 17.67
C ILE A 237 -5.60 21.99 16.97
N ALA A 238 -5.44 20.68 17.11
CA ALA A 238 -4.44 19.89 16.40
C ALA A 238 -5.01 19.38 15.08
N LEU A 239 -4.17 19.37 14.04
CA LEU A 239 -4.45 18.73 12.77
C LEU A 239 -4.00 17.26 12.81
N GLU A 240 -4.93 16.33 12.67
CA GLU A 240 -4.62 14.91 12.47
C GLU A 240 -4.78 14.56 11.00
N HIS A 241 -3.67 14.30 10.29
CA HIS A 241 -3.72 13.92 8.88
C HIS A 241 -4.30 12.52 8.70
N GLY A 242 -5.11 12.35 7.68
CA GLY A 242 -5.60 11.07 7.23
C GLY A 242 -5.67 11.04 5.71
N GLU A 243 -5.73 9.83 5.16
CA GLU A 243 -5.88 9.61 3.72
C GLU A 243 -7.02 8.65 3.46
N CYS A 244 -7.84 8.98 2.46
CA CYS A 244 -8.83 8.06 1.93
C CYS A 244 -8.13 6.84 1.30
N SER A 245 -8.71 5.66 1.50
CA SER A 245 -8.26 4.42 0.86
C SER A 245 -8.20 4.55 -0.67
N ASN A 246 -7.45 3.66 -1.31
CA ASN A 246 -7.30 3.61 -2.76
C ASN A 246 -8.65 3.76 -3.49
N GLU A 247 -8.62 4.44 -4.63
CA GLU A 247 -9.79 4.76 -5.47
C GLU A 247 -10.81 5.76 -4.87
N ARG A 248 -10.52 6.36 -3.70
CA ARG A 248 -11.40 7.36 -3.06
C ARG A 248 -10.71 8.69 -2.84
N PHE A 249 -11.48 9.76 -3.03
CA PHE A 249 -11.08 11.13 -2.75
C PHE A 249 -11.90 11.71 -1.60
N PHE A 250 -11.29 12.64 -0.88
CA PHE A 250 -11.92 13.31 0.24
C PHE A 250 -12.76 14.49 -0.24
N VAL A 251 -13.96 14.63 0.31
CA VAL A 251 -14.80 15.83 0.18
C VAL A 251 -15.14 16.36 1.57
N ALA A 252 -14.93 17.65 1.81
CA ALA A 252 -15.15 18.26 3.14
C ALA A 252 -16.63 18.56 3.45
N THR A 253 -17.52 18.47 2.47
CA THR A 253 -18.96 18.76 2.64
C THR A 253 -19.64 17.75 3.54
N ASP A 254 -20.71 18.17 4.23
CA ASP A 254 -21.55 17.32 5.08
C ASP A 254 -20.79 16.55 6.17
N GLY A 255 -19.73 17.15 6.72
CA GLY A 255 -18.94 16.56 7.81
C GLY A 255 -17.79 15.68 7.34
N GLY A 256 -17.48 15.66 6.04
CA GLY A 256 -16.33 14.94 5.50
C GLY A 256 -16.69 13.52 5.04
N ALA A 257 -16.29 13.16 3.82
CA ALA A 257 -16.47 11.80 3.33
C ALA A 257 -15.39 11.41 2.32
N CYS A 258 -14.97 10.14 2.38
CA CYS A 258 -14.19 9.51 1.32
C CYS A 258 -15.14 8.90 0.29
N VAL A 259 -15.28 9.53 -0.87
CA VAL A 259 -16.20 9.11 -1.94
C VAL A 259 -15.42 8.59 -3.15
N PRO A 260 -16.04 7.81 -4.05
CA PRO A 260 -15.38 7.36 -5.27
C PRO A 260 -14.78 8.54 -6.06
N ARG A 261 -13.53 8.41 -6.49
CA ARG A 261 -12.77 9.49 -7.16
C ARG A 261 -13.36 9.98 -8.48
N SER A 262 -14.21 9.17 -9.13
CA SER A 262 -15.00 9.57 -10.31
C SER A 262 -16.10 10.59 -9.98
N LYS A 263 -16.47 10.76 -8.70
CA LYS A 263 -17.47 11.72 -8.25
C LYS A 263 -16.87 13.04 -7.75
N VAL A 264 -15.55 13.17 -7.74
CA VAL A 264 -14.86 14.32 -7.17
C VAL A 264 -14.03 14.98 -8.24
N LYS A 265 -14.36 16.24 -8.49
CA LYS A 265 -13.48 17.14 -9.23
C LYS A 265 -12.36 17.57 -8.29
N CYS A 266 -11.13 17.33 -8.70
CA CYS A 266 -9.94 17.62 -7.91
C CYS A 266 -8.94 18.42 -8.75
N GLU A 267 -8.34 19.42 -8.12
CA GLU A 267 -7.32 20.31 -8.71
C GLU A 267 -5.89 19.77 -8.53
N TYR A 268 -5.73 18.74 -7.69
CA TYR A 268 -4.44 18.09 -7.41
C TYR A 268 -4.21 16.87 -8.31
N ASP A 269 -3.02 16.26 -8.19
CA ASP A 269 -2.67 15.06 -8.94
C ASP A 269 -3.68 13.95 -8.66
N ARG A 270 -4.45 13.61 -9.68
CA ARG A 270 -5.48 12.59 -9.60
C ARG A 270 -4.87 11.20 -9.42
N CYS A 271 -3.59 10.98 -9.73
CA CYS A 271 -2.94 9.68 -9.51
C CYS A 271 -2.73 9.31 -8.03
N ALA A 272 -3.05 10.19 -7.08
CA ALA A 272 -2.97 9.89 -5.65
C ALA A 272 -3.71 8.58 -5.31
N GLY A 273 -2.98 7.61 -4.73
CA GLY A 273 -3.49 6.28 -4.36
C GLY A 273 -3.67 5.29 -5.52
N LEU A 274 -3.11 5.57 -6.71
CA LEU A 274 -3.12 4.68 -7.88
C LEU A 274 -1.71 4.26 -8.29
N GLY A 275 -1.61 3.15 -9.03
CA GLY A 275 -0.38 2.78 -9.72
C GLY A 275 0.68 2.09 -8.86
N ASN A 276 0.32 1.60 -7.67
CA ASN A 276 1.27 1.03 -6.69
C ASN A 276 1.80 -0.38 -7.06
N SER A 277 1.09 -1.10 -7.94
CA SER A 277 1.48 -2.45 -8.38
C SER A 277 1.61 -2.57 -9.90
N THR A 278 0.76 -1.89 -10.64
CA THR A 278 0.78 -1.80 -12.10
C THR A 278 0.35 -0.41 -12.52
N ILE A 279 0.73 0.02 -13.73
CA ILE A 279 0.22 1.27 -14.31
C ILE A 279 -1.31 1.27 -14.28
N GLN A 280 -1.87 2.36 -13.75
CA GLN A 280 -3.30 2.65 -13.76
C GLN A 280 -3.53 3.99 -14.44
N LEU A 281 -4.76 4.26 -14.84
CA LEU A 281 -5.16 5.47 -15.54
C LEU A 281 -6.24 6.21 -14.73
N ALA A 282 -6.24 7.52 -14.81
CA ALA A 282 -7.22 8.39 -14.16
C ALA A 282 -7.83 9.35 -15.18
N ASN A 283 -9.10 9.73 -15.07
CA ASN A 283 -9.63 10.84 -15.86
C ASN A 283 -8.83 12.12 -15.60
N GLU A 284 -8.66 12.94 -16.63
CA GLU A 284 -8.22 14.33 -16.50
C GLU A 284 -9.38 15.23 -16.08
N SER A 285 -9.11 16.31 -15.34
CA SER A 285 -10.13 17.30 -14.97
C SER A 285 -10.45 18.23 -16.14
N ASP A 286 -11.68 18.76 -16.20
CA ASP A 286 -12.08 19.84 -17.11
C ASP A 286 -12.03 19.57 -18.62
N ASP A 287 -12.01 18.31 -19.05
CA ASP A 287 -11.84 17.95 -20.46
C ASP A 287 -13.06 17.24 -21.09
N GLY A 288 -14.14 17.10 -20.31
CA GLY A 288 -15.34 16.37 -20.73
C GLY A 288 -15.12 14.86 -20.80
N CYS A 289 -14.24 14.33 -19.94
CA CYS A 289 -13.90 12.92 -19.81
C CYS A 289 -13.24 12.34 -21.05
N ARG A 290 -12.40 13.11 -21.76
CA ARG A 290 -11.78 12.71 -23.04
C ARG A 290 -10.34 12.22 -22.88
N GLY A 291 -9.67 12.68 -21.85
CA GLY A 291 -8.28 12.45 -21.53
C GLY A 291 -8.11 11.65 -20.26
N TYR A 292 -6.90 11.16 -20.10
CA TYR A 292 -6.49 10.38 -18.95
C TYR A 292 -5.03 10.64 -18.58
N ALA A 293 -4.76 10.63 -17.29
CA ALA A 293 -3.43 10.57 -16.71
C ALA A 293 -2.97 9.11 -16.64
N ILE A 294 -1.67 8.89 -16.81
CA ILE A 294 -0.98 7.61 -16.62
C ILE A 294 -0.32 7.66 -15.25
N CYS A 295 -0.74 6.77 -14.36
CA CYS A 295 -0.37 6.76 -12.95
C CYS A 295 0.62 5.64 -12.65
N GLN A 296 1.68 5.98 -11.93
CA GLN A 296 2.62 5.03 -11.34
C GLN A 296 3.04 5.57 -9.97
N ASP A 297 3.02 4.72 -8.94
CA ASP A 297 3.45 5.06 -7.57
C ASP A 297 2.80 6.35 -7.02
N GLY A 298 1.51 6.54 -7.28
CA GLY A 298 0.73 7.67 -6.77
C GLY A 298 0.87 8.97 -7.56
N VAL A 299 1.65 9.00 -8.65
CA VAL A 299 1.94 10.23 -9.40
C VAL A 299 1.66 10.08 -10.90
N THR A 300 1.32 11.21 -11.54
CA THR A 300 1.15 11.28 -12.99
C THR A 300 2.52 11.22 -13.68
N ILE A 301 2.75 10.18 -14.49
CA ILE A 301 3.97 9.98 -15.29
C ILE A 301 3.77 10.32 -16.77
N GLY A 302 2.55 10.57 -17.19
CA GLY A 302 2.19 10.93 -18.56
C GLY A 302 0.70 11.16 -18.70
N GLN A 303 0.27 11.64 -19.86
CA GLN A 303 -1.12 11.91 -20.17
C GLN A 303 -1.45 11.42 -21.58
N GLY A 304 -2.72 11.14 -21.83
CA GLY A 304 -3.24 10.73 -23.13
C GLY A 304 -4.65 11.25 -23.37
N THR A 305 -5.09 11.15 -24.62
CA THR A 305 -6.46 11.46 -25.03
C THR A 305 -7.03 10.27 -25.77
N CYS A 306 -8.30 9.99 -25.54
CA CYS A 306 -9.00 8.94 -26.26
C CYS A 306 -9.07 9.26 -27.76
N PRO A 307 -8.91 8.24 -28.63
CA PRO A 307 -8.98 8.43 -30.07
C PRO A 307 -10.42 8.74 -30.52
N GLN A 308 -10.58 9.31 -31.71
CA GLN A 308 -11.88 9.44 -32.39
C GLN A 308 -12.98 10.14 -31.56
N ASP A 309 -12.61 11.10 -30.71
CA ASP A 309 -13.52 11.82 -29.83
C ASP A 309 -14.32 10.89 -28.87
N GLU A 310 -13.74 9.73 -28.53
CA GLU A 310 -14.25 8.83 -27.49
C GLU A 310 -14.04 9.41 -26.07
N TYR A 311 -14.66 8.76 -25.09
CA TYR A 311 -14.59 9.12 -23.68
C TYR A 311 -13.77 8.09 -22.90
N PHE A 312 -12.95 8.55 -21.97
CA PHE A 312 -12.23 7.69 -21.05
C PHE A 312 -13.13 7.29 -19.89
N ASP A 313 -13.42 5.99 -19.79
CA ASP A 313 -14.10 5.39 -18.64
C ASP A 313 -13.07 4.87 -17.64
N GLU A 314 -12.95 5.60 -16.53
CA GLU A 314 -12.06 5.26 -15.43
C GLU A 314 -12.36 3.92 -14.77
N LEU A 315 -13.62 3.49 -14.73
CA LEU A 315 -14.00 2.26 -14.04
C LEU A 315 -13.56 1.03 -14.84
N THR A 316 -13.57 1.14 -16.17
CA THR A 316 -13.12 0.08 -17.07
C THR A 316 -11.68 0.27 -17.56
N GLN A 317 -11.07 1.42 -17.25
CA GLN A 317 -9.71 1.82 -17.64
C GLN A 317 -9.53 1.87 -19.16
N ARG A 318 -10.57 2.27 -19.91
CA ARG A 318 -10.61 2.19 -21.39
C ARG A 318 -11.34 3.37 -22.02
N CYS A 319 -10.98 3.67 -23.26
CA CYS A 319 -11.75 4.54 -24.13
C CYS A 319 -13.00 3.82 -24.64
N THR A 320 -14.12 4.54 -24.68
CA THR A 320 -15.42 4.05 -25.15
C THR A 320 -16.15 5.12 -25.95
N ALA A 321 -16.89 4.69 -26.97
CA ALA A 321 -17.79 5.56 -27.73
C ALA A 321 -19.07 5.91 -26.95
N GLU A 322 -19.38 5.19 -25.88
CA GLU A 322 -20.49 5.53 -24.99
C GLU A 322 -20.14 6.76 -24.17
N ALA A 323 -21.08 7.71 -24.05
CA ALA A 323 -20.84 8.94 -23.33
C ALA A 323 -20.59 8.68 -21.84
N VAL A 324 -19.40 9.05 -21.37
CA VAL A 324 -19.04 9.03 -19.94
C VAL A 324 -19.26 10.42 -19.37
N SER A 325 -19.94 10.49 -18.23
CA SER A 325 -20.29 11.76 -17.55
C SER A 325 -19.97 11.66 -16.07
N PHE A 326 -18.68 11.60 -15.75
CA PHE A 326 -18.22 11.65 -14.38
C PHE A 326 -18.04 13.10 -13.91
N PRO A 327 -18.52 13.48 -12.71
CA PRO A 327 -18.26 14.80 -12.13
C PRO A 327 -16.76 15.14 -12.06
N ALA A 328 -15.90 14.13 -11.96
CA ALA A 328 -14.45 14.26 -11.95
C ALA A 328 -13.84 15.00 -13.16
N CYS A 329 -14.45 14.86 -14.34
CA CYS A 329 -13.92 15.36 -15.61
C CYS A 329 -14.88 16.31 -16.33
N GLU A 330 -15.97 16.70 -15.65
CA GLU A 330 -16.94 17.64 -16.19
C GLU A 330 -16.30 19.01 -16.41
N ILE A 331 -16.60 19.62 -17.57
CA ILE A 331 -16.08 20.92 -17.98
C ILE A 331 -16.71 21.99 -17.08
N SER A 332 -15.89 22.76 -16.38
CA SER A 332 -16.37 23.92 -15.61
C SER A 332 -16.82 25.07 -16.50
N GLU A 333 -17.77 25.87 -16.01
CA GLU A 333 -18.32 27.03 -16.75
C GLU A 333 -17.26 28.08 -17.14
N ALA A 334 -16.09 28.09 -16.49
CA ALA A 334 -14.98 28.99 -16.78
C ALA A 334 -14.29 28.66 -18.13
N THR A 335 -14.13 27.38 -18.45
CA THR A 335 -13.49 26.91 -19.69
C THR A 335 -14.34 27.21 -20.92
N THR A 336 -15.67 27.31 -20.74
CA THR A 336 -16.62 27.67 -21.80
C THR A 336 -16.46 29.12 -22.27
N ILE A 337 -15.86 29.99 -21.46
CA ILE A 337 -15.61 31.40 -21.82
C ILE A 337 -14.36 31.52 -22.68
N GLU A 338 -13.27 30.79 -22.37
CA GLU A 338 -12.05 30.78 -23.20
C GLU A 338 -12.27 30.14 -24.58
N GLN A 339 -13.09 29.10 -24.67
CA GLN A 339 -13.48 28.54 -25.97
C GLN A 339 -14.37 29.48 -26.80
N ARG A 340 -15.11 30.41 -26.18
CA ARG A 340 -15.88 31.43 -26.93
C ARG A 340 -15.01 32.59 -27.40
N THR A 341 -13.99 32.99 -26.65
CA THR A 341 -13.08 34.06 -27.08
C THR A 341 -12.14 33.59 -28.19
N ALA A 342 -11.73 32.32 -28.21
CA ALA A 342 -10.90 31.75 -29.28
C ALA A 342 -11.60 31.68 -30.66
N VAL A 343 -12.93 31.72 -30.72
CA VAL A 343 -13.70 31.68 -31.97
C VAL A 343 -14.03 33.09 -32.52
N SER A 344 -13.78 34.16 -31.76
CA SER A 344 -14.18 35.52 -32.13
C SER A 344 -13.11 36.36 -32.84
N ASP A 345 -11.87 35.88 -33.00
CA ASP A 345 -10.75 36.71 -33.51
C ASP A 345 -10.31 36.39 -34.96
N ASP A 346 -11.16 35.73 -35.75
CA ASP A 346 -10.92 35.57 -37.21
C ASP A 346 -12.08 36.13 -38.04
N SER A 347 -12.22 37.46 -38.09
CA SER A 347 -12.76 38.14 -39.27
C SER A 347 -12.67 39.67 -39.19
N THR A 348 -11.53 40.25 -39.55
CA THR A 348 -11.48 41.40 -40.47
C THR A 348 -10.04 41.75 -40.82
N THR A 349 -9.65 41.55 -42.08
CA THR A 349 -9.01 42.58 -42.94
C THR A 349 -8.75 41.97 -44.32
N THR A 350 -9.65 42.16 -45.29
CA THR A 350 -9.27 42.19 -46.71
C THR A 350 -9.36 43.62 -47.20
N ARG A 351 -8.17 44.21 -47.38
CA ARG A 351 -7.94 45.52 -47.96
C ARG A 351 -8.10 45.43 -49.47
N SER A 352 -8.84 46.40 -50.01
CA SER A 352 -9.07 46.68 -51.42
C SER A 352 -7.77 46.92 -52.20
N VAL A 353 -7.68 46.32 -53.40
CA VAL A 353 -6.81 46.76 -54.50
C VAL A 353 -7.61 46.66 -55.81
N SER A 354 -7.66 47.81 -56.49
CA SER A 354 -8.24 48.13 -57.82
C SER A 354 -9.73 48.41 -57.88
#